data_AF-A0A821GSQ4-F1
#
_entry.id   AF-A0A821GSQ4-F1
#
_cell.length_a   1.000
_cell.length_b   1.000
_cell.length_c   1.000
_cell.angle_alpha   90.00
_cell.angle_beta   90.00
_cell.angle_gamma   90.00
#
_symmetry.space_group_name_H-M   'P 1'
#
loop_
_entity.id
_entity.type
_entity.pdbx_description
1 polymer ?
#
loop_
_entity_poly.entity_id
_entity_poly.type
_entity_poly.pdbx_seq_one_letter_code
_entity_poly.pdbx_strand_id
1 'polypeptide(L)'
;VYRLPQRTFLRQNLLAFGMLFLFIIIIPIMLAASSAPTALISIIPGGSGRFGTFLAGMIFSLFFGFIFFESIYLFVPNKKMSFKVTWCGALVVAGTLEIFIIFFPLYDKLVLPLFFFYFATILILGAQINAFFFEHYKPLIDGLGIYISRMHQEHGVGEPTRPLCENETDIEQHQSDITTTDQSLSGKRWLKKLWPSRITSSAGHGGDGEL
;
A
#
# COMPACT_ATOMS: atom_id res chain seq x y z
N VAL A 1 -3.79 4.17 -15.13
CA VAL A 1 -3.25 5.37 -14.45
C VAL A 1 -4.35 5.93 -13.56
N TYR A 2 -4.32 5.68 -12.25
CA TYR A 2 -5.28 6.26 -11.32
C TYR A 2 -4.96 7.75 -11.15
N ARG A 3 -5.91 8.63 -11.46
CA ARG A 3 -5.82 10.06 -11.10
C ARG A 3 -6.09 10.18 -9.61
N LEU A 4 -5.03 10.07 -8.81
CA LEU A 4 -5.10 10.41 -7.39
C LEU A 4 -5.24 11.94 -7.26
N PRO A 5 -6.09 12.44 -6.35
CA PRO A 5 -6.20 13.88 -6.11
C PRO A 5 -4.83 14.45 -5.76
N GLN A 6 -4.47 15.59 -6.39
CA GLN A 6 -3.21 16.30 -6.14
C GLN A 6 -3.05 16.52 -4.62
N ARG A 7 -2.02 15.90 -4.03
CA ARG A 7 -1.67 16.13 -2.63
C ARG A 7 -1.17 17.57 -2.47
N THR A 8 -1.41 18.15 -1.30
CA THR A 8 -0.90 19.49 -0.96
C THR A 8 0.62 19.48 -0.93
N PHE A 9 1.25 20.52 -1.51
CA PHE A 9 2.71 20.68 -1.59
C PHE A 9 3.43 20.45 -0.25
N LEU A 10 2.83 20.89 0.86
CA LEU A 10 3.38 20.73 2.20
C LEU A 10 3.57 19.25 2.60
N ARG A 11 2.59 18.38 2.32
CA ARG A 11 2.67 16.96 2.68
C ARG A 11 3.69 16.21 1.83
N GLN A 12 3.89 16.63 0.58
CA GLN A 12 4.89 16.04 -0.31
C GLN A 12 6.31 16.40 0.13
N ASN A 13 6.55 17.67 0.45
CA ASN A 13 7.85 18.12 0.94
C ASN A 13 8.20 17.51 2.30
N LEU A 14 7.22 17.39 3.21
CA LEU A 14 7.43 16.75 4.52
C LEU A 14 7.91 15.29 4.37
N LEU A 15 7.36 14.54 3.40
CA LEU A 15 7.77 13.16 3.13
C LEU A 15 9.22 13.12 2.63
N ALA A 16 9.57 14.01 1.69
CA ALA A 16 10.93 14.12 1.18
C ALA A 16 11.93 14.45 2.31
N PHE A 17 11.60 15.41 3.19
CA PHE A 17 12.41 15.73 4.36
C PHE A 17 12.51 14.57 5.36
N GLY A 18 11.41 13.83 5.59
CA GLY A 18 11.42 12.65 6.44
C GLY A 18 12.38 11.58 5.94
N MET A 19 12.36 11.30 4.64
CA MET A 19 13.29 10.34 4.01
C MET A 19 14.74 10.84 4.05
N LEU A 20 14.97 12.13 3.83
CA LEU A 20 16.30 12.73 3.91
C LEU A 20 16.88 12.64 5.33
N PHE A 21 16.08 13.02 6.33
CA PHE A 21 16.49 12.99 7.73
C PHE A 21 16.75 11.56 8.22
N LEU A 22 15.91 10.62 7.81
CA LEU A 22 16.12 9.19 8.03
C LEU A 22 17.48 8.74 7.48
N PHE A 23 17.80 9.09 6.24
CA PHE A 23 19.11 8.77 5.64
C PHE A 23 20.27 9.40 6.40
N ILE A 24 20.16 10.68 6.79
CA ILE A 24 21.20 11.40 7.54
C ILE A 24 21.50 10.73 8.87
N ILE A 25 20.50 10.20 9.57
CA ILE A 25 20.70 9.49 10.84
C ILE A 25 21.21 8.06 10.63
N ILE A 26 20.70 7.37 9.62
CA ILE A 26 21.01 5.96 9.42
C ILE A 26 22.41 5.75 8.88
N ILE A 27 22.90 6.59 7.96
CA ILE A 27 24.27 6.47 7.41
C ILE A 27 25.33 6.38 8.52
N PRO A 28 25.41 7.31 9.50
CA PRO A 28 26.41 7.24 10.56
C PRO A 28 26.18 6.05 11.50
N ILE A 29 24.93 5.65 11.75
CA ILE A 29 24.64 4.44 12.53
C ILE A 29 25.16 3.19 11.82
N MET A 30 24.93 3.07 10.52
CA MET A 30 25.42 1.95 9.70
C MET A 30 26.96 1.93 9.64
N LEU A 31 27.59 3.10 9.50
CA LEU A 31 29.06 3.22 9.56
C LEU A 31 29.60 2.79 10.92
N ALA A 32 28.99 3.24 12.03
CA ALA A 32 29.36 2.82 13.37
C ALA A 32 29.15 1.32 13.58
N ALA A 33 28.01 0.79 13.14
CA ALA A 33 27.70 -0.64 13.21
C ALA A 33 28.70 -1.50 12.43
N SER A 34 29.20 -1.03 11.29
CA SER A 34 30.22 -1.76 10.50
C SER A 34 31.55 -1.93 11.27
N SER A 35 31.85 -1.02 12.21
CA SER A 35 33.05 -1.10 13.06
C SER A 35 32.84 -1.93 14.33
N ALA A 36 31.59 -2.23 14.70
CA ALA A 36 31.24 -2.92 15.93
C ALA A 36 31.81 -4.35 16.04
N PRO A 37 31.78 -5.21 15.00
CA PRO A 37 32.37 -6.54 15.08
C PRO A 37 33.86 -6.51 15.44
N THR A 38 34.61 -5.56 14.86
CA THR A 38 36.03 -5.38 15.13
C THR A 38 36.29 -4.97 16.59
N ALA A 39 35.47 -4.07 17.13
CA ALA A 39 35.56 -3.65 18.53
C ALA A 39 35.18 -4.79 19.50
N LEU A 40 34.16 -5.59 19.17
CA LEU A 40 33.68 -6.67 20.03
C LEU A 40 34.70 -7.80 20.19
N ILE A 41 35.44 -8.11 19.12
CA ILE A 41 36.50 -9.13 19.10
C ILE A 41 37.65 -8.77 20.08
N SER A 42 37.90 -7.48 20.30
CA SER A 42 38.98 -7.02 21.19
C SER A 42 38.70 -7.25 22.68
N ILE A 43 37.43 -7.45 23.06
CA ILE A 43 36.98 -7.47 24.46
C ILE A 43 36.77 -8.90 24.98
N ILE A 44 36.60 -9.90 24.12
CA ILE A 44 36.28 -11.28 24.53
C ILE A 44 37.54 -12.16 24.51
N PRO A 45 38.25 -12.34 25.64
CA PRO A 45 39.35 -13.29 25.72
C PRO A 45 38.81 -14.72 25.58
N GLY A 46 39.23 -15.42 24.52
CA GLY A 46 38.82 -16.81 24.23
C GLY A 46 37.66 -16.96 23.22
N GLY A 47 37.09 -15.87 22.72
CA GLY A 47 36.02 -15.87 21.69
C GLY A 47 36.51 -16.03 20.24
N SER A 48 37.72 -16.56 20.03
CA SER A 48 38.50 -16.51 18.78
C SER A 48 38.04 -17.45 17.65
N GLY A 49 36.85 -18.03 17.75
CA GLY A 49 36.29 -18.80 16.65
C GLY A 49 35.86 -17.86 15.53
N ARG A 50 36.56 -17.90 14.37
CA ARG A 50 36.15 -17.21 13.12
C ARG A 50 34.66 -17.38 12.79
N PHE A 51 34.09 -18.53 13.17
CA PHE A 51 32.68 -18.83 12.99
C PHE A 51 31.76 -18.03 13.93
N GLY A 52 32.14 -17.89 15.21
CA GLY A 52 31.34 -17.15 16.18
C GLY A 52 31.29 -15.66 15.87
N THR A 53 32.41 -15.08 15.44
CA THR A 53 32.47 -13.67 15.03
C THR A 53 31.66 -13.41 13.76
N PHE A 54 31.70 -14.34 12.80
CA PHE A 54 30.87 -14.29 11.60
C PHE A 54 29.37 -14.34 11.94
N LEU A 55 28.96 -15.29 12.80
CA LEU A 55 27.55 -15.45 13.17
C LEU A 55 27.04 -14.24 13.98
N ALA A 56 27.84 -13.73 14.91
CA ALA A 56 27.52 -12.52 15.65
C ALA A 56 27.38 -11.31 14.72
N GLY A 57 28.30 -11.16 13.74
CA GLY A 57 28.21 -10.13 12.71
C GLY A 57 26.95 -10.23 11.87
N MET A 58 26.58 -11.46 11.46
CA MET A 58 25.36 -11.72 10.68
C MET A 58 24.09 -11.39 11.47
N ILE A 59 23.99 -11.81 12.74
CA ILE A 59 22.84 -11.50 13.60
C ILE A 59 22.72 -9.99 13.82
N PHE A 60 23.85 -9.32 14.05
CA PHE A 60 23.88 -7.88 14.26
C PHE A 60 23.50 -7.13 12.98
N SER A 61 24.04 -7.51 11.83
CA SER A 61 23.67 -6.96 10.52
C SER A 61 22.17 -7.13 10.26
N LEU A 62 21.64 -8.33 10.45
CA LEU A 62 20.22 -8.64 10.31
C LEU A 62 19.34 -7.77 11.22
N PHE A 63 19.76 -7.57 12.48
CA PHE A 63 19.03 -6.74 13.44
C PHE A 63 19.00 -5.26 13.02
N PHE A 64 20.13 -4.70 12.59
CA PHE A 64 20.19 -3.32 12.11
C PHE A 64 19.45 -3.14 10.78
N GLY A 65 19.55 -4.11 9.87
CA GLY A 65 18.78 -4.17 8.64
C GLY A 65 17.27 -4.21 8.93
N PHE A 66 16.85 -5.01 9.89
CA PHE A 66 15.46 -5.07 10.34
C PHE A 66 14.97 -3.69 10.83
N ILE A 67 15.71 -3.02 11.72
CA ILE A 67 15.36 -1.68 12.20
C ILE A 67 15.31 -0.67 11.05
N PHE A 68 16.26 -0.75 10.11
CA PHE A 68 16.31 0.11 8.94
C PHE A 68 15.06 -0.02 8.06
N PHE A 69 14.71 -1.25 7.67
CA PHE A 69 13.55 -1.50 6.82
C PHE A 69 12.23 -1.24 7.53
N GLU A 70 12.14 -1.58 8.81
CA GLU A 70 10.98 -1.24 9.64
C GLU A 70 10.76 0.27 9.69
N SER A 71 11.84 1.05 9.88
CA SER A 71 11.75 2.50 9.89
C SER A 71 11.25 3.04 8.54
N ILE A 72 11.79 2.52 7.43
CA ILE A 72 11.29 2.86 6.08
C ILE A 72 9.79 2.55 5.97
N TYR A 73 9.34 1.39 6.43
CA TYR A 73 7.94 1.00 6.37
C TYR A 73 7.03 1.78 7.31
N LEU A 74 7.53 2.38 8.37
CA LEU A 74 6.75 3.27 9.23
C LEU A 74 6.69 4.70 8.70
N PHE A 75 7.76 5.20 8.06
CA PHE A 75 7.85 6.58 7.59
C PHE A 75 7.37 6.79 6.14
N VAL A 76 7.60 5.84 5.24
CA VAL A 76 7.23 5.97 3.81
C VAL A 76 5.71 5.99 3.60
N PRO A 77 4.93 5.06 4.19
CA PRO A 77 3.49 5.14 4.09
C PRO A 77 3.05 6.32 4.94
N ASN A 78 2.51 7.36 4.31
CA ASN A 78 1.86 8.47 5.00
C ASN A 78 0.48 8.05 5.59
N LYS A 79 0.46 6.90 6.26
CA LYS A 79 -0.64 6.31 7.01
C LYS A 79 -0.04 5.78 8.31
N LYS A 80 -0.78 5.94 9.41
CA LYS A 80 -0.39 5.38 10.71
C LYS A 80 -0.50 3.86 10.63
N MET A 81 0.56 3.20 10.21
CA MET A 81 0.69 1.74 10.32
C MET A 81 1.25 1.40 11.70
N SER A 82 0.74 0.34 12.32
CA SER A 82 1.27 -0.14 13.58
C SER A 82 2.46 -1.08 13.34
N PHE A 83 3.47 -1.04 14.21
CA PHE A 83 4.63 -1.95 14.18
C PHE A 83 4.27 -3.44 14.02
N LYS A 84 3.15 -3.87 14.60
CA LYS A 84 2.63 -5.25 14.50
C LYS A 84 2.31 -5.70 13.08
N VAL A 85 2.10 -4.74 12.17
CA VAL A 85 1.79 -4.97 10.76
C VAL A 85 3.04 -4.94 9.89
N THR A 86 4.09 -4.25 10.31
CA THR A 86 5.24 -3.97 9.46
C THR A 86 6.43 -4.91 9.69
N TRP A 87 6.52 -5.50 10.89
CA TRP A 87 7.67 -6.30 11.30
C TRP A 87 7.92 -7.54 10.41
N CYS A 88 6.87 -8.20 9.92
CA CYS A 88 7.04 -9.43 9.14
C CYS A 88 7.72 -9.13 7.79
N GLY A 89 7.22 -8.13 7.05
CA GLY A 89 7.84 -7.69 5.81
C GLY A 89 9.25 -7.14 6.02
N ALA A 90 9.49 -6.41 7.11
CA ALA A 90 10.82 -5.89 7.44
C ALA A 90 11.83 -7.01 7.70
N LEU A 91 11.43 -8.07 8.42
CA LEU A 91 12.28 -9.23 8.69
C LEU A 91 12.63 -10.00 7.41
N VAL A 92 11.62 -10.25 6.54
CA VAL A 92 11.84 -10.94 5.26
C VAL A 92 12.80 -10.15 4.37
N VAL A 93 12.63 -8.83 4.31
CA VAL A 93 13.47 -7.96 3.49
C VAL A 93 14.88 -7.83 4.06
N ALA A 94 15.04 -7.71 5.38
CA ALA A 94 16.35 -7.73 6.02
C ALA A 94 17.11 -9.02 5.70
N GLY A 95 16.46 -10.18 5.83
CA GLY A 95 17.07 -11.47 5.49
C GLY A 95 17.41 -11.59 4.01
N THR A 96 16.52 -11.13 3.12
CA THR A 96 16.76 -11.13 1.68
C THR A 96 17.92 -10.21 1.29
N LEU A 97 18.02 -9.04 1.93
CA LEU A 97 19.14 -8.11 1.72
C LEU A 97 20.47 -8.73 2.19
N GLU A 98 20.50 -9.38 3.35
CA GLU A 98 21.69 -10.04 3.87
C GLU A 98 22.21 -11.10 2.89
N ILE A 99 21.31 -11.94 2.37
CA ILE A 99 21.63 -12.91 1.32
C ILE A 99 22.17 -12.18 0.08
N PHE A 100 21.49 -11.13 -0.38
CA PHE A 100 21.92 -10.35 -1.54
C PHE A 100 23.33 -9.75 -1.39
N ILE A 101 23.68 -9.25 -0.19
CA ILE A 101 25.02 -8.74 0.12
C ILE A 101 26.07 -9.87 0.06
N ILE A 102 25.75 -11.08 0.51
CA ILE A 102 26.66 -12.24 0.38
C ILE A 102 26.92 -12.58 -1.10
N PHE A 103 25.91 -12.43 -1.96
CA PHE A 103 26.06 -12.63 -3.41
C PHE A 103 26.74 -11.46 -4.13
N PHE A 104 26.86 -10.30 -3.48
CA PHE A 104 27.39 -9.08 -4.10
C PHE A 104 28.80 -9.21 -4.70
N PRO A 105 29.78 -9.90 -4.07
CA PRO A 105 31.13 -10.05 -4.62
C PRO A 105 31.18 -10.80 -5.97
N LEU A 106 30.09 -11.45 -6.38
CA LEU A 106 30.02 -12.18 -7.65
C LEU A 106 29.83 -11.26 -8.87
N TYR A 107 29.52 -9.98 -8.67
CA TYR A 107 29.25 -9.04 -9.75
C TYR A 107 30.47 -8.14 -10.01
N ASP A 108 31.22 -8.37 -11.09
CA ASP A 108 32.52 -7.69 -11.28
C ASP A 108 32.45 -6.31 -11.98
N LYS A 109 31.37 -5.96 -12.71
CA LYS A 109 31.39 -4.78 -13.61
C LYS A 109 30.12 -3.92 -13.72
N LEU A 110 28.94 -4.41 -13.30
CA LEU A 110 27.67 -3.65 -13.34
C LEU A 110 27.05 -3.46 -11.95
N VAL A 111 27.91 -3.36 -10.94
CA VAL A 111 27.53 -3.44 -9.53
C VAL A 111 26.51 -2.40 -9.11
N LEU A 112 26.73 -1.13 -9.43
CA LEU A 112 25.96 -0.05 -8.80
C LEU A 112 24.50 0.04 -9.30
N PRO A 113 24.21 0.07 -10.63
CA PRO A 113 22.82 0.14 -11.10
C PRO A 113 22.04 -1.13 -10.76
N LEU A 114 22.71 -2.29 -10.86
CA LEU A 114 22.11 -3.58 -10.54
C LEU A 114 21.79 -3.70 -9.05
N PHE A 115 22.68 -3.19 -8.20
CA PHE A 115 22.45 -3.09 -6.76
C PHE A 115 21.18 -2.29 -6.45
N PHE A 116 21.03 -1.09 -7.02
CA PHE A 116 19.83 -0.29 -6.80
C PHE A 116 18.57 -0.95 -7.34
N PHE A 117 18.65 -1.63 -8.48
CA PHE A 117 17.53 -2.39 -9.05
C PHE A 117 17.05 -3.51 -8.12
N TYR A 118 17.97 -4.34 -7.62
CA TYR A 118 17.62 -5.40 -6.67
C TYR A 118 17.18 -4.85 -5.32
N PHE A 119 17.84 -3.82 -4.80
CA PHE A 119 17.46 -3.16 -3.57
C PHE A 119 16.02 -2.62 -3.63
N ALA A 120 15.66 -1.93 -4.71
CA ALA A 120 14.29 -1.46 -4.94
C ALA A 120 13.30 -2.64 -5.06
N THR A 121 13.68 -3.72 -5.74
CA THR A 121 12.85 -4.92 -5.88
C THR A 121 12.58 -5.57 -4.52
N ILE A 122 13.61 -5.72 -3.69
CA ILE A 122 13.50 -6.26 -2.33
C ILE A 122 12.59 -5.36 -1.48
N LEU A 123 12.76 -4.05 -1.54
CA LEU A 123 11.89 -3.09 -0.82
C LEU A 123 10.42 -3.23 -1.20
N ILE A 124 10.13 -3.33 -2.50
CA ILE A 124 8.77 -3.52 -3.03
C ILE A 124 8.21 -4.86 -2.55
N LEU A 125 9.03 -5.93 -2.58
CA LEU A 125 8.63 -7.26 -2.14
C LEU A 125 8.17 -7.27 -0.67
N GLY A 126 8.94 -6.67 0.25
CA GLY A 126 8.50 -6.62 1.65
C GLY A 126 7.28 -5.74 1.88
N ALA A 127 7.10 -4.68 1.10
CA ALA A 127 5.88 -3.88 1.15
C ALA A 127 4.66 -4.70 0.70
N GLN A 128 4.79 -5.52 -0.35
CA GLN A 128 3.75 -6.44 -0.79
C GLN A 128 3.44 -7.51 0.26
N ILE A 129 4.48 -8.08 0.88
CA ILE A 129 4.31 -9.06 1.98
C ILE A 129 3.54 -8.42 3.13
N ASN A 130 3.90 -7.21 3.58
CA ASN A 130 3.16 -6.50 4.63
C ASN A 130 1.70 -6.25 4.23
N ALA A 131 1.46 -5.78 3.00
CA ALA A 131 0.09 -5.55 2.52
C ALA A 131 -0.73 -6.84 2.46
N PHE A 132 -0.12 -7.96 2.06
CA PHE A 132 -0.76 -9.26 1.95
C PHE A 132 -1.18 -9.82 3.31
N PHE A 133 -0.27 -9.79 4.29
CA PHE A 133 -0.53 -10.41 5.60
C PHE A 133 -1.48 -9.60 6.49
N PHE A 134 -1.53 -8.27 6.36
CA PHE A 134 -2.20 -7.44 7.36
C PHE A 134 -3.36 -6.61 6.83
N GLU A 135 -3.29 -6.12 5.60
CA GLU A 135 -4.37 -5.28 5.06
C GLU A 135 -5.46 -6.12 4.37
N HIS A 136 -5.32 -7.45 4.31
CA HIS A 136 -6.23 -8.34 3.58
C HIS A 136 -6.61 -7.75 2.21
N TYR A 137 -5.65 -7.07 1.57
CA TYR A 137 -5.87 -6.58 0.22
C TYR A 137 -6.10 -7.80 -0.62
N LYS A 138 -7.35 -8.01 -1.02
CA LYS A 138 -7.67 -8.90 -2.13
C LYS A 138 -6.85 -8.32 -3.28
N PRO A 139 -5.79 -8.99 -3.77
CA PRO A 139 -5.13 -8.55 -5.00
C PRO A 139 -6.27 -8.38 -6.00
N LEU A 140 -6.34 -7.26 -6.72
CA LEU A 140 -7.46 -6.93 -7.62
C LEU A 140 -7.92 -8.21 -8.36
N ILE A 141 -8.93 -8.91 -7.83
CA ILE A 141 -9.41 -10.19 -8.40
C ILE A 141 -10.06 -9.85 -9.74
N ASP A 142 -10.63 -8.66 -9.81
CA ASP A 142 -10.93 -7.98 -11.05
C ASP A 142 -9.60 -7.51 -11.66
N GLY A 143 -8.85 -8.44 -12.26
CA GLY A 143 -7.69 -8.11 -13.08
C GLY A 143 -8.07 -7.03 -14.09
N LEU A 144 -7.09 -6.27 -14.59
CA LEU A 144 -7.33 -5.13 -15.48
C LEU A 144 -8.34 -5.46 -16.61
N GLY A 145 -8.34 -6.69 -17.10
CA GLY A 145 -9.31 -7.21 -18.07
C GLY A 145 -10.77 -7.24 -17.58
N ILE A 146 -11.05 -7.68 -16.34
CA ILE A 146 -12.41 -7.64 -15.77
C ILE A 146 -12.85 -6.20 -15.53
N TYR A 147 -11.94 -5.33 -15.09
CA TYR A 147 -12.26 -3.91 -14.91
C TYR A 147 -12.59 -3.23 -16.26
N ILE A 148 -11.80 -3.49 -17.31
CA ILE A 148 -12.07 -2.99 -18.68
C ILE A 148 -13.38 -3.58 -19.22
N SER A 149 -13.64 -4.88 -19.01
CA SER A 149 -14.88 -5.53 -19.40
C SER A 149 -16.09 -4.90 -18.71
N ARG A 150 -16.01 -4.61 -17.41
CA ARG A 150 -17.10 -3.99 -16.65
C ARG A 150 -17.32 -2.54 -17.08
N MET A 151 -16.25 -1.78 -17.36
CA MET A 151 -16.34 -0.42 -17.91
C MET A 151 -16.95 -0.41 -19.31
N HIS A 152 -16.60 -1.37 -20.18
CA HIS A 152 -17.21 -1.51 -21.50
C HIS A 152 -18.70 -1.85 -21.41
N GLN A 153 -19.09 -2.63 -20.40
CA GLN A 153 -20.48 -3.03 -20.17
C GLN A 153 -21.32 -1.91 -19.54
N GLU A 154 -20.76 -1.13 -18.61
CA GLU A 154 -21.44 0.01 -17.97
C GLU A 154 -21.54 1.26 -18.86
N HIS A 155 -20.57 1.50 -19.76
CA HIS A 155 -20.57 2.68 -20.64
C HIS A 155 -21.16 2.43 -22.03
N GLY A 156 -21.81 1.28 -22.25
CA GLY A 156 -22.74 1.10 -23.37
C GLY A 156 -22.16 1.48 -24.74
N VAL A 157 -21.00 0.95 -25.11
CA VAL A 157 -20.60 0.95 -26.52
C VAL A 157 -21.44 -0.11 -27.22
N GLY A 158 -22.60 0.34 -27.69
CA GLY A 158 -23.50 -0.39 -28.56
C GLY A 158 -24.35 -1.44 -27.84
N GLU A 159 -25.51 -1.04 -27.32
CA GLU A 159 -26.65 -1.82 -27.79
C GLU A 159 -26.61 -1.73 -29.31
N PRO A 160 -26.47 -2.84 -30.05
CA PRO A 160 -26.68 -2.80 -31.49
C PRO A 160 -28.06 -2.20 -31.64
N THR A 161 -28.11 -1.00 -32.23
CA THR A 161 -29.35 -0.34 -32.58
C THR A 161 -30.11 -1.40 -33.34
N ARG A 162 -31.13 -2.00 -32.70
CA ARG A 162 -31.96 -2.98 -33.38
C ARG A 162 -32.40 -2.25 -34.64
N PRO A 163 -32.15 -2.80 -35.84
CA PRO A 163 -32.72 -2.20 -37.02
C PRO A 163 -34.20 -2.07 -36.70
N LEU A 164 -34.66 -0.83 -36.61
CA LEU A 164 -36.07 -0.52 -36.67
C LEU A 164 -36.47 -1.02 -38.05
N CYS A 165 -36.79 -2.30 -38.15
CA CYS A 165 -37.77 -2.76 -39.12
C CYS A 165 -39.05 -2.10 -38.64
N GLU A 166 -39.16 -0.84 -39.04
CA GLU A 166 -40.35 -0.17 -39.53
C GLU A 166 -41.35 -1.21 -40.02
N ASN A 167 -42.15 -1.74 -39.08
CA ASN A 167 -43.42 -2.35 -39.39
C ASN A 167 -44.38 -1.19 -39.62
N GLU A 168 -44.30 -0.65 -40.82
CA GLU A 168 -45.28 0.25 -41.42
C GLU A 168 -46.53 -0.56 -41.79
N THR A 169 -47.25 -1.10 -40.80
CA THR A 169 -48.56 -1.74 -41.01
C THR A 169 -49.60 -1.50 -39.92
N ASP A 170 -49.29 -0.79 -38.82
CA ASP A 170 -50.26 -0.62 -37.71
C ASP A 170 -50.83 0.82 -37.58
N ILE A 171 -50.94 1.55 -38.69
CA ILE A 171 -51.76 2.77 -38.79
C ILE A 171 -53.09 2.42 -39.45
N GLU A 172 -53.92 1.57 -38.82
CA GLU A 172 -55.37 1.60 -39.11
C GLU A 172 -56.30 0.93 -38.09
N GLN A 173 -55.97 0.78 -36.79
CA GLN A 173 -56.97 0.17 -35.89
C GLN A 173 -57.00 0.48 -34.39
N HIS A 174 -56.26 1.48 -33.88
CA HIS A 174 -56.37 1.81 -32.45
C HIS A 174 -56.43 3.31 -32.16
N GLN A 175 -57.35 3.97 -32.86
CA GLN A 175 -57.82 5.32 -32.54
C GLN A 175 -59.29 5.28 -32.07
N SER A 176 -59.61 4.33 -31.19
CA SER A 176 -60.94 4.22 -30.59
C SER A 176 -60.95 3.82 -29.11
N ASP A 177 -59.83 3.89 -28.38
CA ASP A 177 -59.84 3.73 -26.91
C ASP A 177 -59.08 4.86 -26.23
N ILE A 178 -59.64 6.05 -26.38
CA ILE A 178 -59.59 7.06 -25.32
C ILE A 178 -60.48 6.50 -24.20
N THR A 179 -59.94 6.25 -23.00
CA THR A 179 -60.37 6.93 -21.76
C THR A 179 -59.86 6.24 -20.48
N THR A 180 -59.22 7.08 -19.66
CA THR A 180 -59.16 7.01 -18.19
C THR A 180 -58.02 6.24 -17.53
N THR A 181 -57.29 6.99 -16.68
CA THR A 181 -56.54 6.55 -15.50
C THR A 181 -55.18 5.89 -15.76
N ASP A 182 -54.08 6.63 -15.58
CA ASP A 182 -53.39 6.65 -14.28
C ASP A 182 -52.08 7.47 -14.39
N GLN A 183 -52.23 8.81 -14.45
CA GLN A 183 -51.17 9.72 -14.04
C GLN A 183 -51.25 9.89 -12.53
N SER A 184 -50.45 9.15 -11.75
CA SER A 184 -49.89 9.58 -10.46
C SER A 184 -49.17 8.41 -9.81
N LEU A 185 -48.02 8.63 -9.17
CA LEU A 185 -47.30 7.68 -8.28
C LEU A 185 -46.21 6.78 -8.88
N SER A 186 -45.24 7.31 -9.63
CA SER A 186 -43.92 6.63 -9.71
C SER A 186 -42.70 7.56 -9.78
N GLY A 187 -42.81 8.77 -9.22
CA GLY A 187 -41.73 9.78 -9.29
C GLY A 187 -41.04 10.13 -7.96
N LYS A 188 -41.56 9.74 -6.80
CA LYS A 188 -41.14 10.32 -5.50
C LYS A 188 -40.54 9.34 -4.47
N ARG A 189 -40.27 8.09 -4.84
CA ARG A 189 -39.78 7.07 -3.87
C ARG A 189 -38.26 6.91 -3.81
N TRP A 190 -37.51 7.41 -4.79
CA TRP A 190 -36.06 7.15 -4.87
C TRP A 190 -35.15 8.21 -4.23
N LEU A 191 -35.66 9.42 -3.94
CA LEU A 191 -34.84 10.50 -3.36
C LEU A 191 -34.66 10.42 -1.83
N LYS A 192 -35.36 9.51 -1.12
CA LYS A 192 -35.22 9.36 0.35
C LYS A 192 -34.16 8.33 0.80
N LYS A 193 -33.52 7.60 -0.12
CA LYS A 193 -32.57 6.54 0.24
C LYS A 193 -31.09 6.97 0.27
N LEU A 194 -30.79 8.23 -0.09
CA LEU A 194 -29.41 8.75 -0.19
C LEU A 194 -28.97 9.64 0.98
N TRP A 195 -29.75 9.76 2.05
CA TRP A 195 -29.38 10.63 3.17
C TRP A 195 -29.71 10.02 4.55
N PRO A 196 -28.78 9.29 5.18
CA PRO A 196 -28.79 9.12 6.62
C PRO A 196 -28.32 10.44 7.26
N SER A 197 -29.28 11.30 7.59
CA SER A 197 -29.09 12.29 8.66
C SER A 197 -28.84 11.55 9.97
N ARG A 198 -28.19 12.24 10.93
CA ARG A 198 -27.97 11.89 12.34
C ARG A 198 -26.68 11.06 12.57
N ILE A 199 -25.78 11.39 13.50
CA ILE A 199 -25.96 12.01 14.82
C ILE A 199 -24.70 12.82 15.20
N THR A 200 -24.86 14.12 15.43
CA THR A 200 -24.06 14.87 16.40
C THR A 200 -24.71 14.69 17.77
N SER A 201 -24.00 14.12 18.73
CA SER A 201 -24.34 14.12 20.16
C SER A 201 -23.05 14.54 20.88
N SER A 202 -22.99 15.76 21.42
CA SER A 202 -23.43 16.11 22.78
C SER A 202 -22.63 15.30 23.79
N ALA A 203 -21.59 15.84 24.41
CA ALA A 203 -21.61 16.82 25.51
C ALA A 203 -21.14 16.12 26.80
N GLY A 204 -20.17 16.75 27.46
CA GLY A 204 -19.90 16.76 28.89
C GLY A 204 -20.14 15.48 29.73
N HIS A 205 -19.06 15.00 30.33
CA HIS A 205 -19.14 14.67 31.76
C HIS A 205 -17.81 14.96 32.44
N GLY A 206 -17.86 15.90 33.39
CA GLY A 206 -16.81 16.12 34.37
C GLY A 206 -16.77 14.97 35.37
N GLY A 207 -15.65 14.89 36.07
CA GLY A 207 -15.42 13.91 37.12
C GLY A 207 -14.24 14.35 37.95
N ASP A 208 -14.51 15.31 38.83
CA ASP A 208 -13.74 15.58 40.04
C ASP A 208 -13.85 14.37 41.00
N GLY A 209 -12.84 14.21 41.86
CA GLY A 209 -12.79 13.24 42.97
C GLY A 209 -11.34 12.89 43.25
N GLU A 210 -10.62 13.64 44.10
CA GLU A 210 -10.55 13.44 45.56
C GLU A 210 -10.27 11.99 45.96
N LEU A 211 -9.02 11.73 46.37
CA LEU A 211 -8.62 11.23 47.71
C LEU A 211 -7.09 11.33 47.86
#